data_AF-A0A1W9RQC3-F1
#
_entry.id   AF-A0A1W9RQC3-F1
#
_cell.length_a   1.000
_cell.length_b   1.000
_cell.length_c   1.000
_cell.angle_alpha   90.00
_cell.angle_beta   90.00
_cell.angle_gamma   90.00
#
_symmetry.space_group_name_H-M   'P 1'
#
loop_
_entity.id
_entity.type
_entity.pdbx_description
1 polymer ?
#
loop_
_entity_poly.entity_id
_entity_poly.type
_entity_poly.pdbx_seq_one_letter_code
_entity_poly.pdbx_strand_id
1 'polypeptide(L)' 'MIKRTIKRIYITNIEKREVDFLVAIDNKPWFCVETKSSFKNILASLRYFKERLKIPFAYEVVKEENIDYNKR' A
#
# COMPACT_ATOMS: atom_id res chain seq x y z
N MET A 1 26.53 8.40 10.36
CA MET A 1 25.65 7.86 9.28
C MET A 1 24.73 6.82 9.90
N ILE A 2 23.41 7.04 9.92
CA ILE A 2 22.45 6.05 10.44
C ILE A 2 22.07 5.11 9.29
N LYS A 3 22.36 3.81 9.39
CA LYS A 3 21.88 2.80 8.44
C LYS A 3 20.46 2.38 8.85
N ARG A 4 19.48 2.53 7.96
CA ARG A 4 18.11 2.02 8.14
C ARG A 4 17.89 0.81 7.24
N THR A 5 17.04 -0.12 7.67
CA THR A 5 16.70 -1.30 6.87
C THR A 5 15.37 -1.08 6.16
N ILE A 6 15.31 -1.34 4.86
CA ILE A 6 14.08 -1.29 4.05
C ILE A 6 13.73 -2.72 3.63
N LYS A 7 12.46 -3.10 3.79
CA LYS A 7 11.94 -4.42 3.38
C LYS A 7 10.68 -4.27 2.55
N ARG A 8 10.53 -5.15 1.55
CA ARG A 8 9.29 -5.39 0.82
C ARG A 8 8.66 -6.67 1.34
N ILE A 9 7.40 -6.61 1.71
CA ILE A 9 6.65 -7.70 2.35
C ILE A 9 5.38 -7.93 1.52
N TYR A 10 4.98 -9.20 1.38
CA TYR A 10 3.70 -9.61 0.85
C TYR A 10 2.76 -9.96 2.00
N ILE A 11 1.53 -9.45 2.00
CA ILE A 11 0.54 -9.73 3.06
C ILE A 11 -0.80 -10.11 2.46
N THR A 12 -1.43 -11.11 3.07
CA THR A 12 -2.81 -11.54 2.76
C THR A 12 -3.56 -11.83 4.06
N ASN A 13 -4.89 -11.87 4.02
CA ASN A 13 -5.71 -12.30 5.15
C ASN A 13 -6.55 -13.55 4.80
N ILE A 14 -7.26 -14.10 5.80
CA ILE A 14 -8.12 -15.29 5.62
C ILE A 14 -9.30 -15.06 4.66
N GLU A 15 -9.71 -13.80 4.45
CA GLU A 15 -10.73 -13.40 3.48
C GLU A 15 -10.15 -13.22 2.07
N LYS A 16 -8.88 -13.60 1.85
CA LYS A 16 -8.14 -13.44 0.60
C LYS A 16 -8.01 -11.98 0.13
N ARG A 17 -7.97 -11.03 1.06
CA ARG A 17 -7.55 -9.65 0.78
C ARG A 17 -6.04 -9.62 0.72
N GLU A 18 -5.49 -8.99 -0.31
CA GLU A 18 -4.06 -8.86 -0.55
C GLU A 18 -3.71 -7.40 -0.90
N VAL A 19 -2.44 -7.05 -0.71
CA VAL A 19 -1.81 -5.87 -1.33
C VAL A 19 -0.55 -6.32 -2.05
N ASP A 20 -0.30 -5.75 -3.23
CA ASP A 20 0.88 -6.10 -4.04
C ASP A 20 2.19 -5.89 -3.29
N PHE A 21 2.31 -4.75 -2.60
CA PHE A 21 3.51 -4.38 -1.86
C PHE A 21 3.21 -3.76 -0.51
N LEU A 22 3.90 -4.22 0.52
CA LEU A 22 4.09 -3.49 1.78
C LEU A 22 5.56 -3.13 1.94
N VAL A 23 5.86 -1.85 2.12
CA VAL A 23 7.21 -1.37 2.43
C VAL A 23 7.30 -1.05 3.91
N ALA A 24 8.34 -1.57 4.56
CA ALA A 24 8.63 -1.34 5.97
C ALA A 24 10.03 -0.75 6.15
N ILE A 25 10.14 0.20 7.09
CA ILE A 25 11.42 0.73 7.54
C ILE A 25 11.65 0.31 8.98
N ASP A 26 12.78 -0.34 9.24
CA ASP A 26 13.14 -0.89 10.56
C ASP A 26 12.01 -1.78 11.13
N ASN A 27 11.47 -2.66 10.27
CA ASN A 27 10.35 -3.57 10.52
C ASN A 27 9.01 -2.89 10.86
N LYS A 28 8.90 -1.56 10.74
CA LYS A 28 7.63 -0.84 10.89
C LYS A 28 7.00 -0.58 9.52
N PRO A 29 5.73 -0.95 9.29
CA PRO A 29 4.99 -0.59 8.08
C PRO A 29 5.06 0.90 7.79
N TRP A 30 5.39 1.28 6.55
CA TRP A 30 5.48 2.68 6.13
C TRP A 30 4.47 3.02 5.06
N PHE A 31 4.43 2.25 3.98
CA PHE A 31 3.38 2.38 2.97
C PHE A 31 3.04 1.05 2.33
N CYS A 32 1.80 0.92 1.89
CA CYS A 32 1.37 -0.17 1.00
C CYS A 32 0.96 0.36 -0.36
N VAL A 33 1.05 -0.50 -1.37
CA VAL A 33 0.74 -0.19 -2.76
C VAL A 33 -0.12 -1.30 -3.34
N GLU A 34 -1.14 -0.90 -4.08
CA GLU A 34 -1.80 -1.73 -5.08
C GLU A 34 -1.52 -1.14 -6.47
N THR A 35 -1.33 -2.00 -7.47
CA THR A 35 -1.17 -1.60 -8.87
C THR A 35 -2.38 -2.03 -9.72
N LYS A 36 -2.80 -1.16 -10.65
CA LYS A 36 -3.88 -1.47 -11.62
C LYS A 36 -3.60 -0.89 -12.99
N SER A 37 -4.27 -1.42 -14.01
CA SER A 37 -4.27 -0.81 -15.34
C SER A 37 -5.02 0.51 -15.38
N SER A 38 -6.11 0.64 -14.61
CA SER A 38 -6.99 1.81 -14.63
C SER A 38 -7.56 2.15 -13.25
N PHE A 39 -7.83 3.43 -12.99
CA PHE A 39 -8.47 3.88 -11.76
C PHE A 39 -9.99 3.70 -11.87
N LYS A 40 -10.61 3.21 -10.79
CA LYS A 40 -12.08 3.13 -10.70
C LYS A 40 -12.55 3.59 -9.34
N ASN A 41 -12.08 2.91 -8.30
CA ASN A 41 -12.35 3.20 -6.90
C ASN A 41 -11.21 2.62 -6.06
N ILE A 42 -10.95 3.26 -4.91
CA ILE A 42 -10.01 2.74 -3.92
C ILE A 42 -10.47 1.36 -3.44
N LEU A 43 -9.57 0.38 -3.45
CA LEU A 43 -9.87 -0.99 -3.01
C LEU A 43 -10.13 -1.10 -1.50
N ALA A 44 -11.05 -2.01 -1.16
CA ALA A 44 -11.32 -2.37 0.23
C ALA A 44 -10.14 -3.06 0.91
N SER A 45 -9.31 -3.82 0.18
CA SER A 45 -8.10 -4.47 0.72
C SER A 45 -7.05 -3.44 1.17
N LEU A 46 -6.75 -2.48 0.30
CA LEU A 46 -5.80 -1.40 0.58
C LEU A 46 -6.21 -0.59 1.82
N ARG A 47 -7.50 -0.21 1.88
CA ARG A 47 -8.08 0.49 3.06
C ARG A 47 -8.01 -0.37 4.33
N TYR A 48 -8.41 -1.64 4.22
CA TYR A 48 -8.38 -2.58 5.34
C TYR A 48 -6.99 -2.70 5.97
N PHE A 49 -5.96 -2.96 5.17
CA PHE A 49 -4.61 -3.11 5.70
C PHE A 49 -4.03 -1.80 6.24
N LYS A 50 -4.32 -0.67 5.59
CA LYS A 50 -3.94 0.66 6.10
C LYS A 50 -4.46 0.86 7.51
N GLU A 51 -5.76 0.68 7.72
CA GLU A 51 -6.42 0.87 9.00
C GLU A 51 -5.95 -0.17 10.04
N ARG A 52 -5.93 -1.45 9.66
CA ARG A 52 -5.62 -2.57 10.55
C ARG A 52 -4.18 -2.58 11.07
N LEU A 53 -3.22 -2.19 10.22
CA LEU A 53 -1.79 -2.17 10.53
C LEU A 53 -1.26 -0.76 10.84
N LYS A 54 -2.15 0.25 10.84
CA LYS A 54 -1.81 1.66 11.05
C LYS A 54 -0.71 2.16 10.11
N ILE A 55 -0.81 1.78 8.83
CA ILE A 55 0.16 2.15 7.81
C ILE A 55 -0.01 3.65 7.51
N PRO A 56 1.05 4.46 7.61
CA PRO A 56 0.96 5.90 7.35
C PRO A 56 0.40 6.25 5.97
N PHE A 57 0.87 5.56 4.93
CA PHE A 57 0.50 5.86 3.54
C PHE A 57 -0.01 4.61 2.82
N ALA A 58 -0.94 4.82 1.88
CA ALA A 58 -1.43 3.77 1.02
C ALA A 58 -1.68 4.37 -0.36
N TYR A 59 -1.17 3.68 -1.40
CA TYR A 59 -1.23 4.17 -2.77
C TYR A 59 -1.91 3.14 -3.66
N GLU A 60 -2.74 3.64 -4.58
CA GLU A 60 -3.16 2.88 -5.76
C GLU A 60 -2.42 3.50 -6.95
N VAL A 61 -1.51 2.73 -7.54
CA VAL A 61 -0.72 3.17 -8.70
C VAL A 61 -1.40 2.63 -9.95
N VAL A 62 -1.75 3.51 -10.87
CA VAL A 62 -2.43 3.14 -12.12
C VAL A 62 -1.54 3.42 -13.33
N LYS A 63 -1.74 2.64 -14.39
CA LYS A 63 -1.04 2.87 -15.67
C LYS A 63 -1.56 4.09 -16.42
N GLU A 64 -2.81 4.49 -16.18
CA GLU A 64 -3.39 5.70 -16.75
C GLU A 64 -2.55 6.94 -16.42
N GLU A 65 -2.23 7.71 -17.45
CA GLU A 65 -1.52 8.97 -17.30
C GLU A 65 -2.40 10.04 -16.67
N ASN A 66 -1.78 11.03 -16.04
CA ASN A 66 -2.45 12.20 -15.46
C ASN A 66 -3.46 11.88 -14.35
N ILE A 67 -3.34 10.71 -13.70
CA ILE A 67 -4.10 10.35 -12.50
C ILE A 67 -3.23 10.62 -11.27
N ASP A 68 -3.44 11.77 -10.62
CA ASP A 68 -2.98 12.03 -9.25
C ASP A 68 -4.19 12.39 -8.39
N TYR A 69 -4.53 11.52 -7.43
CA TYR A 69 -5.67 11.70 -6.55
C TYR A 69 -5.23 11.66 -5.09
N ASN A 70 -5.27 12.83 -4.45
CA ASN A 70 -4.95 12.96 -3.03
C ASN A 70 -6.19 13.42 -2.25
N LYS A 71 -6.95 12.45 -1.73
CA LYS A 71 -7.99 12.75 -0.72
C LYS A 71 -7.28 12.89 0.62
N ARG A 72 -7.11 14.14 1.06
CA ARG A 72 -6.71 14.47 2.44
C ARG A 72 -7.80 14.08 3.42
#